data_AF-A0A0C2T5R4-F1
#
_entry.id   AF-A0A0C2T5R4-F1
#
_cell.length_a   1.000
_cell.length_b   1.000
_cell.length_c   1.000
_cell.angle_alpha   90.00
_cell.angle_beta   90.00
_cell.angle_gamma   90.00
#
_symmetry.space_group_name_H-M   'P 1'
#
loop_
_entity.id
_entity.type
_entity.pdbx_description
1 polymer ?
#
loop_
_entity_poly.entity_id
_entity_poly.type
_entity_poly.pdbx_seq_one_letter_code
_entity_poly.pdbx_strand_id
1 'polypeptide(L)'
;MSDFTLVDPHGWEYDLHSIYSAYIGYFQQLGIPWYDRSWGHLFSSFEEFLAFSWPVITVTDAYTGRPHIVTRLTSIGAFLKMIKTRFGETLPQAPNILSITPFETTNRHLRTISDHASYKRLHATLPAIVLTALKARVRVGEAKVIQELWERRDKTFLAIDFEWNERNEKTCLEFGYAAVRCTLLQASGIWPPVPSKNYRKGHFIIGDYVDKVVNRHCPTYPWQYAFGDSQVISKLKLPEVIQAVISSLASPDSEVQANDLVLVAHGISGDLQRLEEMKIKIPHNVLILDTSVHERALYASGQRETMIDPRTNKERVSGSTLSLENLLRSFNWSDSNKGNANVGPVQTPLPNCVLHNAGNDALMTLFALQMLLEPTGTQVPVPKKSRNTRMGLALPPSPMTPPMPLTPEVMPVFFRGAGGLQLLRKSPTLSVMPNSRPTSAYDLSDELERVGLCTVTRTNSGELVANGRSILPRRPNS
;
A
#
# COMPACT_ATOMS: atom_id res chain seq x y z
N MET A 1 35.71 2.30 19.32
CA MET A 1 35.28 1.31 18.32
C MET A 1 34.22 0.48 18.98
N SER A 2 32.95 0.64 18.60
CA SER A 2 31.85 -0.17 19.15
C SER A 2 31.93 -1.57 18.56
N ASP A 3 32.02 -2.60 19.40
CA ASP A 3 31.99 -3.99 18.95
C ASP A 3 30.67 -4.29 18.24
N PHE A 4 30.74 -4.48 16.92
CA PHE A 4 29.62 -4.87 16.08
C PHE A 4 29.46 -6.40 16.12
N THR A 5 28.93 -6.90 17.23
CA THR A 5 28.63 -8.33 17.37
C THR A 5 27.22 -8.61 16.87
N LEU A 6 27.10 -9.49 15.88
CA LEU A 6 25.83 -9.98 15.37
C LEU A 6 25.54 -11.36 15.95
N VAL A 7 24.29 -11.60 16.35
CA VAL A 7 23.86 -12.86 16.96
C VAL A 7 22.56 -13.36 16.33
N ASP A 8 22.41 -14.68 16.28
CA ASP A 8 21.16 -15.33 15.94
C ASP A 8 20.09 -14.98 17.00
N PRO A 9 18.90 -14.46 16.61
CA PRO A 9 17.79 -14.19 17.51
C PRO A 9 17.22 -15.43 18.21
N HIS A 10 17.46 -16.65 17.71
CA HIS A 10 17.02 -17.86 18.38
C HIS A 10 17.61 -17.96 19.81
N GLY A 11 16.77 -18.28 20.80
CA GLY A 11 17.13 -18.34 22.22
C GLY A 11 17.19 -16.99 22.96
N TRP A 12 16.88 -15.87 22.29
CA TRP A 12 16.68 -14.55 22.91
C TRP A 12 15.19 -14.30 23.15
N GLU A 13 14.67 -14.81 24.25
CA GLU A 13 13.22 -14.98 24.43
C GLU A 13 12.67 -14.17 25.61
N TYR A 14 13.51 -13.64 26.51
CA TYR A 14 13.00 -13.01 27.74
C TYR A 14 13.03 -11.49 27.63
N ASP A 15 11.85 -10.87 27.69
CA ASP A 15 11.75 -9.41 27.65
C ASP A 15 12.42 -8.79 28.91
N LEU A 16 13.36 -7.88 28.69
CA LEU A 16 14.22 -7.33 29.75
C LEU A 16 13.41 -6.61 30.83
N HIS A 17 12.45 -5.78 30.42
CA HIS A 17 11.62 -5.03 31.36
C HIS A 17 10.68 -5.97 32.12
N SER A 18 10.20 -7.03 31.46
CA SER A 18 9.38 -8.06 32.10
C SER A 18 10.13 -8.78 33.22
N ILE A 19 11.43 -9.05 33.09
CA ILE A 19 12.23 -9.69 34.15
C ILE A 19 12.20 -8.84 35.41
N TYR A 20 12.48 -7.53 35.30
CA TYR A 20 12.41 -6.61 36.43
C TYR A 20 11.01 -6.62 37.07
N SER A 21 9.95 -6.45 36.27
CA SER A 21 8.59 -6.43 36.77
C SER A 21 8.15 -7.75 37.43
N ALA A 22 8.60 -8.88 36.91
CA ALA A 22 8.31 -10.21 37.45
C ALA A 22 8.93 -10.40 38.84
N TYR A 23 10.17 -9.93 39.06
CA TYR A 23 10.80 -9.94 40.37
C TYR A 23 10.09 -9.04 41.39
N ILE A 24 9.75 -7.80 41.01
CA ILE A 24 9.01 -6.90 41.88
C ILE A 24 7.66 -7.51 42.28
N GLY A 25 6.92 -8.06 41.31
CA GLY A 25 5.65 -8.75 41.56
C GLY A 25 5.82 -9.99 42.46
N TYR A 26 6.87 -10.80 42.23
CA TYR A 26 7.19 -11.95 43.05
C TYR A 26 7.48 -11.57 44.51
N PHE A 27 8.23 -10.49 44.74
CA PHE A 27 8.51 -10.02 46.09
C PHE A 27 7.25 -9.53 46.81
N GLN A 28 6.40 -8.79 46.10
CA GLN A 28 5.13 -8.30 46.63
C GLN A 28 4.19 -9.45 46.97
N GLN A 29 4.04 -10.43 46.07
CA GLN A 29 3.13 -11.56 46.24
C GLN A 29 3.51 -12.45 47.43
N LEU A 30 4.82 -12.67 47.66
CA LEU A 30 5.30 -13.52 48.75
C LEU A 30 5.68 -12.75 50.02
N GLY A 31 5.47 -11.44 50.05
CA GLY A 31 5.85 -10.60 51.20
C GLY A 31 7.35 -10.64 51.51
N ILE A 32 8.20 -10.77 50.47
CA ILE A 32 9.65 -10.82 50.65
C ILE A 32 10.16 -9.39 50.93
N PRO A 33 10.82 -9.13 52.07
CA PRO A 33 11.39 -7.83 52.39
C PRO A 33 12.70 -7.62 51.60
N TRP A 34 12.59 -7.52 50.28
CA TRP A 34 13.72 -7.43 49.35
C TRP A 34 14.57 -6.18 49.59
N TYR A 35 13.98 -5.10 50.11
CA TYR A 35 14.67 -3.85 50.44
C TYR A 35 15.67 -3.99 51.60
N ASP A 36 15.49 -4.96 52.49
CA ASP A 36 16.43 -5.28 53.57
C ASP A 36 17.55 -6.22 53.12
N ARG A 37 17.47 -6.74 51.88
CA ARG A 37 18.49 -7.64 51.32
C ARG A 37 19.66 -6.83 50.79
N SER A 38 20.86 -7.41 50.87
CA SER A 38 22.08 -6.72 50.42
C SER A 38 22.08 -6.42 48.92
N TRP A 39 21.41 -7.25 48.12
CA TRP A 39 21.17 -7.04 46.68
C TRP A 39 19.92 -6.21 46.36
N GLY A 40 19.14 -5.82 47.38
CA GLY A 40 17.86 -5.13 47.22
C GLY A 40 17.94 -3.83 46.41
N HIS A 41 19.04 -3.09 46.55
CA HIS A 41 19.27 -1.85 45.80
C HIS A 41 19.16 -2.03 44.27
N LEU A 42 19.51 -3.20 43.73
CA LEU A 42 19.37 -3.53 42.29
C LEU A 42 17.92 -3.56 41.82
N PHE A 43 16.95 -3.64 42.73
CA PHE A 43 15.51 -3.64 42.41
C PHE A 43 14.81 -2.33 42.80
N SER A 44 15.53 -1.37 43.40
CA SER A 44 14.98 -0.09 43.83
C SER A 44 14.38 0.73 42.67
N SER A 45 14.93 0.57 41.47
CA SER A 45 14.38 1.09 40.23
C SER A 45 14.78 0.21 39.05
N PHE A 46 14.14 0.39 37.90
CA PHE A 46 14.59 -0.26 36.66
C PHE A 46 16.00 0.20 36.24
N GLU A 47 16.38 1.43 36.56
CA GLU A 47 17.72 1.94 36.27
C GLU A 47 18.81 1.20 37.06
N GLU A 48 18.61 0.99 38.36
CA GLU A 48 19.53 0.21 39.19
C GLU A 48 19.59 -1.26 38.77
N PHE A 49 18.47 -1.79 38.26
CA PHE A 49 18.43 -3.14 37.70
C PHE A 49 19.29 -3.29 36.44
N LEU A 50 19.41 -2.23 35.64
CA LEU A 50 20.24 -2.22 34.44
C LEU A 50 21.74 -2.23 34.76
N ALA A 51 22.17 -1.86 35.98
CA ALA A 51 23.58 -1.82 36.37
C ALA A 51 24.30 -3.19 36.22
N PHE A 52 23.56 -4.30 36.11
CA PHE A 52 24.10 -5.60 35.76
C PHE A 52 24.76 -5.68 34.37
N SER A 53 24.55 -4.70 33.49
CA SER A 53 25.06 -4.70 32.12
C SER A 53 24.49 -5.84 31.28
N TRP A 54 23.18 -5.77 31.02
CA TRP A 54 22.43 -6.81 30.32
C TRP A 54 22.81 -6.92 28.84
N PRO A 55 23.22 -8.10 28.35
CA PRO A 55 23.30 -8.34 26.91
C PRO A 55 21.88 -8.48 26.36
N VAL A 56 21.59 -7.78 25.27
CA VAL A 56 20.26 -7.71 24.66
C VAL A 56 20.29 -7.62 23.14
N ILE A 57 19.16 -7.97 22.53
CA ILE A 57 18.82 -7.65 21.14
C ILE A 57 17.40 -7.09 21.07
N THR A 58 17.03 -6.51 19.91
CA THR A 58 15.66 -6.10 19.60
C THR A 58 15.00 -7.07 18.64
N VAL A 59 13.80 -7.51 18.99
CA VAL A 59 12.99 -8.45 18.20
C VAL A 59 11.54 -7.99 18.14
N THR A 60 10.80 -8.56 17.22
CA THR A 60 9.34 -8.46 17.15
C THR A 60 8.76 -9.81 17.52
N ASP A 61 7.77 -9.85 18.41
CA ASP A 61 7.07 -11.09 18.72
C ASP A 61 6.28 -11.58 17.51
N ALA A 62 6.49 -12.82 17.08
CA ALA A 62 5.82 -13.45 15.95
C ALA A 62 4.29 -13.46 16.12
N TYR A 63 3.81 -13.63 17.36
CA TYR A 63 2.38 -13.77 17.63
C TYR A 63 1.65 -12.44 17.77
N THR A 64 2.19 -11.53 18.59
CA THR A 64 1.55 -10.24 18.87
C THR A 64 1.99 -9.12 17.93
N GLY A 65 3.09 -9.28 17.20
CA GLY A 65 3.67 -8.22 16.38
C GLY A 65 4.27 -7.07 17.17
N ARG A 66 4.38 -7.19 18.51
CA ARG A 66 4.93 -6.15 19.38
C ARG A 66 6.45 -6.22 19.43
N PRO A 67 7.14 -5.08 19.54
CA PRO A 67 8.59 -5.07 19.66
C PRO A 67 9.03 -5.27 21.10
N HIS A 68 10.17 -5.95 21.29
CA HIS A 68 10.73 -6.28 22.58
C HIS A 68 12.25 -6.07 22.60
N ILE A 69 12.78 -5.69 23.77
CA ILE A 69 14.21 -5.74 24.07
C ILE A 69 14.41 -7.01 24.89
N VAL A 70 15.02 -8.02 24.29
CA VAL A 70 15.09 -9.38 24.86
C VAL A 70 16.50 -9.74 25.27
N THR A 71 16.60 -10.60 26.28
CA THR A 71 17.84 -11.26 26.73
C THR A 71 17.68 -12.78 26.71
N ARG A 72 18.76 -13.51 27.02
CA ARG A 72 18.77 -14.99 27.07
C ARG A 72 18.62 -15.51 28.49
N LEU A 73 18.12 -16.74 28.63
CA LEU A 73 18.04 -17.43 29.92
C LEU A 73 19.41 -17.50 30.63
N THR A 74 20.49 -17.70 29.88
CA THR A 74 21.85 -17.72 30.41
C THR A 74 22.27 -16.40 31.05
N SER A 75 21.73 -15.27 30.58
CA SER A 75 22.00 -13.94 31.14
C SER A 75 21.24 -13.72 32.45
N ILE A 76 20.01 -14.25 32.55
CA ILE A 76 19.27 -14.32 33.82
C ILE A 76 20.02 -15.20 34.82
N GLY A 77 20.52 -16.36 34.39
CA GLY A 77 21.35 -17.24 35.21
C GLY A 77 22.65 -16.56 35.68
N ALA A 78 23.28 -15.75 34.82
CA ALA A 78 24.47 -14.97 35.19
C ALA A 78 24.16 -13.88 36.22
N PHE A 79 23.01 -13.20 36.11
CA PHE A 79 22.54 -12.24 37.11
C PHE A 79 22.32 -12.90 38.47
N LEU A 80 21.63 -14.05 38.50
CA LEU A 80 21.42 -14.82 39.72
C LEU A 80 22.73 -15.31 40.33
N LYS A 81 23.67 -15.78 39.49
CA LYS A 81 25.00 -16.19 39.93
C LYS A 81 25.78 -15.01 40.53
N MET A 82 25.71 -13.83 39.90
CA MET A 82 26.32 -12.60 40.40
C MET A 82 25.80 -12.27 41.81
N ILE A 83 24.48 -12.37 42.03
CA ILE A 83 23.89 -12.15 43.35
C ILE A 83 24.52 -13.09 44.38
N LYS A 84 24.56 -14.38 44.07
CA LYS A 84 25.15 -15.40 44.94
C LYS A 84 26.61 -15.15 45.26
N THR A 85 27.43 -14.80 44.27
CA THR A 85 28.87 -14.65 44.46
C THR A 85 29.24 -13.32 45.12
N ARG A 86 28.53 -12.23 44.81
CA ARG A 86 28.87 -10.88 45.28
C ARG A 86 28.28 -10.58 46.66
N PHE A 87 27.10 -11.11 46.94
CA PHE A 87 26.35 -10.82 48.17
C PHE A 87 26.24 -12.01 49.12
N GLY A 88 26.62 -13.22 48.70
CA GLY A 88 26.51 -14.43 49.53
C GLY A 88 25.07 -14.91 49.74
N GLU A 89 24.09 -14.32 49.06
CA GLU A 89 22.67 -14.63 49.17
C GLU A 89 22.14 -15.33 47.91
N THR A 90 21.10 -16.14 48.02
CA THR A 90 20.46 -16.75 46.85
C THR A 90 19.13 -16.08 46.53
N LEU A 91 18.94 -15.75 45.25
CA LEU A 91 17.67 -15.27 44.71
C LEU A 91 17.13 -16.35 43.74
N PRO A 92 15.92 -16.91 43.95
CA PRO A 92 15.31 -17.82 42.97
C PRO A 92 14.97 -17.09 41.66
N GLN A 93 14.76 -17.85 40.59
CA GLN A 93 14.21 -17.28 39.36
C GLN A 93 12.75 -16.86 39.58
N ALA A 94 12.39 -15.63 39.22
CA ALA A 94 11.02 -15.16 39.33
C ALA A 94 10.09 -15.95 38.37
N PRO A 95 8.88 -16.31 38.80
CA PRO A 95 7.85 -16.82 37.89
C PRO A 95 7.34 -15.71 36.97
N ASN A 96 6.61 -16.08 35.91
CA ASN A 96 5.87 -15.15 35.05
C ASN A 96 6.71 -14.11 34.28
N ILE A 97 7.99 -14.39 34.01
CA ILE A 97 8.77 -13.60 33.05
C ILE A 97 8.15 -13.78 31.66
N LEU A 98 7.93 -12.68 30.94
CA LEU A 98 7.34 -12.71 29.60
C LEU A 98 8.33 -13.36 28.63
N SER A 99 7.91 -14.50 28.06
CA SER A 99 8.62 -15.16 26.98
C SER A 99 8.09 -14.70 25.62
N ILE A 100 9.00 -14.43 24.71
CA ILE A 100 8.80 -13.88 23.37
C ILE A 100 9.32 -14.87 22.35
N THR A 101 8.58 -15.06 21.26
CA THR A 101 9.05 -15.81 20.10
C THR A 101 9.49 -14.82 19.02
N PRO A 102 10.80 -14.68 18.76
CA PRO A 102 11.29 -13.76 17.75
C PRO A 102 10.73 -14.09 16.37
N PHE A 103 10.15 -13.10 15.69
CA PHE A 103 9.77 -13.18 14.28
C PHE A 103 11.01 -13.23 13.37
N GLU A 104 12.06 -12.51 13.75
CA GLU A 104 13.20 -12.32 12.86
C GLU A 104 14.05 -13.56 12.72
N THR A 105 14.40 -13.85 11.47
CA THR A 105 15.27 -14.97 11.08
C THR A 105 16.68 -14.54 10.72
N THR A 106 16.96 -13.23 10.76
CA THR A 106 18.26 -12.64 10.43
C THR A 106 18.99 -12.21 11.68
N ASN A 107 20.33 -12.23 11.63
CA ASN A 107 21.16 -11.86 12.76
C ASN A 107 20.85 -10.43 13.25
N ARG A 108 20.84 -10.25 14.57
CA ARG A 108 20.59 -8.98 15.25
C ARG A 108 21.84 -8.44 15.94
N HIS A 109 21.90 -7.13 16.09
CA HIS A 109 22.98 -6.48 16.81
C HIS A 109 22.87 -6.76 18.31
N LEU A 110 23.88 -7.43 18.85
CA LEU A 110 24.07 -7.58 20.28
C LEU A 110 24.50 -6.24 20.88
N ARG A 111 23.79 -5.81 21.91
CA ARG A 111 24.12 -4.61 22.69
C ARG A 111 24.20 -4.99 24.15
N THR A 112 25.01 -4.26 24.90
CA THR A 112 25.03 -4.34 26.36
C THR A 112 24.43 -3.08 26.94
N ILE A 113 23.41 -3.21 27.78
CA ILE A 113 22.73 -2.09 28.43
C ILE A 113 23.07 -2.10 29.91
N SER A 114 23.78 -1.06 30.36
CA SER A 114 24.16 -0.86 31.76
C SER A 114 23.44 0.32 32.44
N ASP A 115 22.69 1.12 31.67
CA ASP A 115 22.11 2.38 32.15
C ASP A 115 20.79 2.73 31.44
N HIS A 116 19.99 3.61 32.07
CA HIS A 116 18.69 4.01 31.55
C HIS A 116 18.76 4.81 30.24
N ALA A 117 19.79 5.63 30.03
CA ALA A 117 19.92 6.43 28.81
C ALA A 117 20.19 5.54 27.58
N SER A 118 21.04 4.52 27.73
CA SER A 118 21.29 3.50 26.72
C SER A 118 20.06 2.65 26.43
N TYR A 119 19.31 2.26 27.47
CA TYR A 119 18.02 1.59 27.30
C TYR A 119 17.03 2.45 26.51
N LYS A 120 16.85 3.72 26.91
CA LYS A 120 15.92 4.66 26.25
C LYS A 120 16.27 4.86 24.78
N ARG A 121 17.57 4.97 24.45
CA ARG A 121 18.04 5.05 23.06
C ARG A 121 17.68 3.79 22.25
N LEU A 122 17.84 2.60 22.82
CA LEU A 122 17.44 1.36 22.15
C LEU A 122 15.92 1.24 22.04
N HIS A 123 15.19 1.60 23.10
CA HIS A 123 13.72 1.58 23.10
C HIS A 123 13.14 2.49 22.02
N ALA A 124 13.77 3.65 21.77
CA ALA A 124 13.35 4.57 20.71
C ALA A 124 13.44 3.97 19.30
N THR A 125 14.24 2.90 19.08
CA THR A 125 14.33 2.24 17.77
C THR A 125 13.26 1.18 17.54
N LEU A 126 12.50 0.79 18.57
CA LEU A 126 11.52 -0.29 18.48
C LEU A 126 10.45 -0.08 17.39
N PRO A 127 9.90 1.13 17.15
CA PRO A 127 8.97 1.34 16.05
C PRO A 127 9.53 1.00 14.66
N ALA A 128 10.81 1.28 14.41
CA ALA A 128 11.47 0.93 13.15
C ALA A 128 11.64 -0.59 12.99
N ILE A 129 11.87 -1.30 14.10
CA ILE A 129 11.92 -2.76 14.14
C ILE A 129 10.54 -3.35 13.77
N VAL A 130 9.46 -2.82 14.35
CA VAL A 130 8.08 -3.22 14.00
C VAL A 130 7.79 -2.98 12.54
N LEU A 131 8.12 -1.80 11.99
CA LEU A 131 7.90 -1.49 10.59
C LEU A 131 8.64 -2.47 9.67
N THR A 132 9.88 -2.82 10.01
CA THR A 132 10.68 -3.79 9.25
C THR A 132 10.04 -5.17 9.27
N ALA A 133 9.57 -5.64 10.44
CA ALA A 133 8.86 -6.90 10.59
C ALA A 133 7.54 -6.90 9.80
N LEU A 134 6.75 -5.84 9.92
CA LEU A 134 5.50 -5.67 9.18
C LEU A 134 5.70 -5.76 7.67
N LYS A 135 6.71 -5.06 7.13
CA LYS A 135 7.06 -5.12 5.70
C LYS A 135 7.41 -6.55 5.26
N ALA A 136 8.16 -7.28 6.07
CA ALA A 136 8.52 -8.66 5.77
C ALA A 136 7.29 -9.59 5.76
N ARG A 137 6.41 -9.46 6.77
CA ARG A 137 5.17 -10.25 6.90
C ARG A 137 4.19 -10.01 5.74
N VAL A 138 3.99 -8.74 5.36
CA VAL A 138 3.16 -8.39 4.19
C VAL A 138 3.78 -8.93 2.90
N ARG A 139 5.11 -8.82 2.73
CA ARG A 139 5.81 -9.32 1.54
C ARG A 139 5.69 -10.83 1.35
N VAL A 140 5.66 -11.61 2.43
CA VAL A 140 5.46 -13.07 2.35
C VAL A 140 3.98 -13.48 2.29
N GLY A 141 3.05 -12.51 2.28
CA GLY A 141 1.63 -12.78 2.13
C GLY A 141 0.93 -13.26 3.40
N GLU A 142 1.46 -12.94 4.59
CA GLU A 142 0.92 -13.46 5.85
C GLU A 142 -0.53 -13.03 6.08
N ALA A 143 -1.42 -14.03 6.17
CA ALA A 143 -2.87 -13.82 6.13
C ALA A 143 -3.40 -12.90 7.23
N LYS A 144 -3.04 -13.18 8.48
CA LYS A 144 -3.49 -12.40 9.65
C LYS A 144 -3.10 -10.93 9.53
N VAL A 145 -1.85 -10.65 9.15
CA VAL A 145 -1.33 -9.29 9.04
C VAL A 145 -2.02 -8.51 7.93
N ILE A 146 -2.24 -9.14 6.77
CA ILE A 146 -2.91 -8.50 5.64
C ILE A 146 -4.39 -8.24 5.97
N GLN A 147 -5.05 -9.19 6.63
CA GLN A 147 -6.42 -9.02 7.11
C GLN A 147 -6.53 -7.83 8.08
N GLU A 148 -5.67 -7.77 9.10
CA GLU A 148 -5.63 -6.66 10.06
C GLU A 148 -5.35 -5.32 9.37
N LEU A 149 -4.49 -5.30 8.34
CA LEU A 149 -4.18 -4.10 7.56
C LEU A 149 -5.40 -3.56 6.80
N TRP A 150 -6.23 -4.45 6.24
CA TRP A 150 -7.47 -4.08 5.56
C TRP A 150 -8.56 -3.66 6.54
N GLU A 151 -8.73 -4.40 7.63
CA GLU A 151 -9.76 -4.17 8.66
C GLU A 151 -9.58 -2.86 9.43
N ARG A 152 -8.34 -2.35 9.54
CA ARG A 152 -8.08 -1.02 10.11
C ARG A 152 -8.71 0.12 9.33
N ARG A 153 -8.95 -0.08 8.03
CA ARG A 153 -9.59 0.89 7.12
C ARG A 153 -8.89 2.26 7.07
N ASP A 154 -7.63 2.33 7.49
CA ASP A 154 -6.85 3.56 7.60
C ASP A 154 -5.79 3.70 6.49
N LYS A 155 -5.84 2.83 5.48
CA LYS A 155 -4.90 2.79 4.35
C LYS A 155 -5.54 3.11 3.01
N THR A 156 -4.67 3.42 2.06
CA THR A 156 -4.99 3.51 0.64
C THR A 156 -4.32 2.34 -0.07
N PHE A 157 -5.10 1.45 -0.67
CA PHE A 157 -4.57 0.36 -1.48
C PHE A 157 -4.53 0.81 -2.94
N LEU A 158 -3.37 0.76 -3.57
CA LEU A 158 -3.13 1.10 -4.97
C LEU A 158 -2.66 -0.16 -5.69
N ALA A 159 -3.54 -0.77 -6.47
CA ALA A 159 -3.15 -1.77 -7.45
C ALA A 159 -2.56 -1.11 -8.69
N ILE A 160 -1.44 -1.65 -9.17
CA ILE A 160 -0.82 -1.30 -10.44
C ILE A 160 -0.60 -2.54 -11.28
N ASP A 161 -0.59 -2.34 -12.59
CA ASP A 161 -0.23 -3.37 -13.55
C ASP A 161 0.38 -2.72 -14.80
N PHE A 162 1.21 -3.47 -15.52
CA PHE A 162 1.92 -3.03 -16.70
C PHE A 162 1.91 -4.10 -17.79
N GLU A 163 1.70 -3.67 -19.02
CA GLU A 163 1.98 -4.51 -20.18
C GLU A 163 3.33 -4.14 -20.79
N TRP A 164 4.18 -5.15 -20.98
CA TRP A 164 5.54 -4.99 -21.46
C TRP A 164 5.73 -5.69 -22.80
N ASN A 165 6.64 -5.19 -23.63
CA ASN A 165 7.00 -5.84 -24.88
C ASN A 165 7.77 -7.14 -24.62
N GLU A 166 7.28 -8.25 -25.16
CA GLU A 166 7.86 -9.59 -24.99
C GLU A 166 9.28 -9.72 -25.56
N ARG A 167 9.64 -8.87 -26.54
CA ARG A 167 10.96 -8.89 -27.19
C ARG A 167 11.93 -7.89 -26.58
N ASN A 168 11.42 -6.93 -25.82
CA ASN A 168 12.22 -5.91 -25.17
C ASN A 168 11.53 -5.46 -23.88
N GLU A 169 11.90 -6.11 -22.78
CA GLU A 169 11.31 -5.89 -21.46
C GLU A 169 11.47 -4.47 -20.91
N LYS A 170 12.30 -3.63 -21.52
CA LYS A 170 12.43 -2.20 -21.17
C LYS A 170 11.35 -1.32 -21.80
N THR A 171 10.54 -1.88 -22.69
CA THR A 171 9.50 -1.15 -23.43
C THR A 171 8.15 -1.42 -22.77
N CYS A 172 7.68 -0.47 -21.98
CA CYS A 172 6.31 -0.45 -21.47
C CYS A 172 5.34 -0.07 -22.59
N LEU A 173 4.27 -0.85 -22.75
CA LEU A 173 3.21 -0.67 -23.74
C LEU A 173 1.96 -0.03 -23.12
N GLU A 174 1.61 -0.44 -21.90
CA GLU A 174 0.43 0.03 -21.16
C GLU A 174 0.75 0.13 -19.67
N PHE A 175 0.10 1.06 -18.99
CA PHE A 175 0.11 1.19 -17.53
C PHE A 175 -1.31 1.36 -17.01
N GLY A 176 -1.68 0.54 -16.03
CA GLY A 176 -2.98 0.61 -15.37
C GLY A 176 -2.84 0.79 -13.87
N TYR A 177 -3.85 1.43 -13.27
CA TYR A 177 -3.95 1.50 -11.82
C TYR A 177 -5.39 1.48 -11.35
N ALA A 178 -5.59 0.99 -10.13
CA ALA A 178 -6.82 1.12 -9.36
C ALA A 178 -6.50 1.40 -7.89
N ALA A 179 -7.23 2.30 -7.26
CA ALA A 179 -6.99 2.72 -5.89
C ALA A 179 -8.27 2.82 -5.08
N VAL A 180 -8.21 2.39 -3.83
CA VAL A 180 -9.27 2.56 -2.83
C VAL A 180 -8.70 3.27 -1.61
N ARG A 181 -9.30 4.41 -1.23
CA ARG A 181 -8.91 5.21 -0.06
C ARG A 181 -9.84 4.83 1.11
N CYS A 182 -9.44 3.84 1.92
CA CYS A 182 -10.32 3.28 2.94
C CYS A 182 -10.73 4.31 4.00
N THR A 183 -9.81 5.20 4.40
CA THR A 183 -10.08 6.24 5.41
C THR A 183 -11.26 7.13 5.03
N LEU A 184 -11.33 7.53 3.74
CA LEU A 184 -12.42 8.36 3.23
C LEU A 184 -13.75 7.62 3.20
N LEU A 185 -13.74 6.34 2.82
CA LEU A 185 -14.94 5.50 2.78
C LEU A 185 -15.48 5.22 4.18
N GLN A 186 -14.59 4.92 5.13
CA GLN A 186 -14.93 4.73 6.54
C GLN A 186 -15.58 5.99 7.12
N ALA A 187 -14.99 7.18 6.88
CA ALA A 187 -15.57 8.45 7.31
C ALA A 187 -16.96 8.73 6.70
N SER A 188 -17.23 8.16 5.53
CA SER A 188 -18.51 8.28 4.81
C SER A 188 -19.52 7.16 5.15
N GLY A 189 -19.17 6.23 6.04
CA GLY A 189 -20.01 5.08 6.39
C GLY A 189 -20.21 4.08 5.24
N ILE A 190 -19.32 4.07 4.25
CA ILE A 190 -19.39 3.17 3.09
C ILE A 190 -18.45 1.99 3.33
N TRP A 191 -19.02 0.81 3.57
CA TRP A 191 -18.27 -0.44 3.69
C TRP A 191 -19.18 -1.65 3.41
N PRO A 192 -18.73 -2.68 2.67
CA PRO A 192 -17.45 -2.77 1.95
C PRO A 192 -17.37 -1.79 0.75
N PRO A 193 -16.17 -1.44 0.25
CA PRO A 193 -16.03 -0.65 -0.96
C PRO A 193 -16.72 -1.32 -2.16
N VAL A 194 -17.44 -0.56 -2.98
CA VAL A 194 -18.01 -1.03 -4.25
C VAL A 194 -17.04 -0.68 -5.38
N PRO A 195 -16.35 -1.65 -6.02
CA PRO A 195 -15.30 -1.38 -7.00
C PRO A 195 -15.69 -0.39 -8.11
N SER A 196 -16.89 -0.53 -8.68
CA SER A 196 -17.37 0.35 -9.75
C SER A 196 -17.46 1.82 -9.33
N LYS A 197 -17.80 2.09 -8.06
CA LYS A 197 -18.13 3.42 -7.54
C LYS A 197 -16.99 4.02 -6.71
N ASN A 198 -16.34 3.21 -5.91
CA ASN A 198 -15.41 3.66 -4.89
C ASN A 198 -13.94 3.51 -5.30
N TYR A 199 -13.64 2.69 -6.33
CA TYR A 199 -12.27 2.62 -6.85
C TYR A 199 -12.03 3.75 -7.84
N ARG A 200 -11.00 4.53 -7.56
CA ARG A 200 -10.38 5.42 -8.55
C ARG A 200 -9.52 4.55 -9.46
N LYS A 201 -9.59 4.76 -10.77
CA LYS A 201 -8.99 3.87 -11.76
C LYS A 201 -8.56 4.64 -12.98
N GLY A 202 -7.53 4.17 -13.66
CA GLY A 202 -7.05 4.77 -14.89
C GLY A 202 -6.25 3.80 -15.73
N HIS A 203 -6.13 4.12 -17.01
CA HIS A 203 -5.43 3.32 -17.99
C HIS A 203 -4.70 4.22 -19.00
N PHE A 204 -3.41 3.99 -19.17
CA PHE A 204 -2.54 4.74 -20.07
C PHE A 204 -1.94 3.82 -21.14
N ILE A 205 -2.06 4.24 -22.39
CA ILE A 205 -1.49 3.59 -23.56
C ILE A 205 -0.27 4.40 -24.00
N ILE A 206 0.84 3.72 -24.29
CA ILE A 206 2.04 4.39 -24.78
C ILE A 206 1.96 4.59 -26.31
N GLY A 207 1.62 5.81 -26.71
CA GLY A 207 1.35 6.19 -28.11
C GLY A 207 2.53 5.99 -29.06
N ASP A 208 3.76 5.97 -28.53
CA ASP A 208 4.95 5.66 -29.30
C ASP A 208 4.91 4.24 -29.91
N TYR A 209 4.28 3.28 -29.22
CA TYR A 209 4.35 1.85 -29.51
C TYR A 209 3.01 1.21 -29.89
N VAL A 210 1.89 1.81 -29.48
CA VAL A 210 0.55 1.30 -29.80
C VAL A 210 0.38 1.12 -31.30
N ASP A 211 -0.26 0.01 -31.69
CA ASP A 211 -0.50 -0.42 -33.07
C ASP A 211 0.79 -0.71 -33.91
N LYS A 212 1.99 -0.56 -33.32
CA LYS A 212 3.29 -0.84 -33.98
C LYS A 212 4.00 -2.05 -33.38
N VAL A 213 3.89 -2.21 -32.07
CA VAL A 213 4.47 -3.33 -31.32
C VAL A 213 3.35 -4.27 -30.93
N VAL A 214 3.50 -5.55 -31.29
CA VAL A 214 2.51 -6.60 -30.99
C VAL A 214 3.24 -7.76 -30.36
N ASN A 215 2.82 -8.11 -29.14
CA ASN A 215 3.27 -9.34 -28.48
C ASN A 215 2.58 -10.54 -29.13
N ARG A 216 3.34 -11.62 -29.38
CA ARG A 216 2.87 -12.87 -29.97
C ARG A 216 2.46 -13.90 -28.92
N HIS A 217 3.21 -14.00 -27.83
CA HIS A 217 3.01 -15.01 -26.78
C HIS A 217 2.05 -14.52 -25.69
N CYS A 218 2.12 -13.24 -25.35
CA CYS A 218 1.22 -12.58 -24.40
C CYS A 218 0.57 -11.36 -25.08
N PRO A 219 -0.45 -11.54 -25.94
CA PRO A 219 -1.10 -10.45 -26.63
C PRO A 219 -1.71 -9.44 -25.65
N THR A 220 -1.60 -8.16 -25.96
CA THR A 220 -2.16 -7.07 -25.14
C THR A 220 -3.36 -6.43 -25.83
N TYR A 221 -4.24 -5.79 -25.04
CA TYR A 221 -5.52 -5.26 -25.53
C TYR A 221 -5.73 -3.78 -25.12
N PRO A 222 -4.93 -2.84 -25.63
CA PRO A 222 -4.91 -1.45 -25.16
C PRO A 222 -6.24 -0.71 -25.29
N TRP A 223 -7.03 -1.06 -26.31
CA TRP A 223 -8.30 -0.42 -26.61
C TRP A 223 -9.51 -1.10 -25.94
N GLN A 224 -9.29 -2.13 -25.11
CA GLN A 224 -10.35 -2.90 -24.46
C GLN A 224 -10.49 -2.60 -22.97
N TYR A 225 -10.11 -1.40 -22.56
CA TYR A 225 -10.31 -0.94 -21.18
C TYR A 225 -11.82 -0.84 -20.87
N ALA A 226 -12.27 -1.63 -19.91
CA ALA A 226 -13.69 -1.87 -19.66
C ALA A 226 -14.32 -0.87 -18.67
N PHE A 227 -13.50 -0.13 -17.92
CA PHE A 227 -13.95 0.59 -16.73
C PHE A 227 -13.86 2.12 -16.83
N GLY A 228 -13.43 2.64 -17.98
CA GLY A 228 -13.26 4.05 -18.26
C GLY A 228 -12.68 4.28 -19.65
N ASP A 229 -12.08 5.44 -19.85
CA ASP A 229 -11.44 5.82 -21.10
C ASP A 229 -9.91 5.68 -20.98
N SER A 230 -9.29 5.10 -22.00
CA SER A 230 -7.83 5.01 -22.08
C SER A 230 -7.22 6.35 -22.47
N GLN A 231 -6.14 6.75 -21.81
CA GLN A 231 -5.37 7.95 -22.16
C GLN A 231 -4.12 7.57 -22.95
N VAL A 232 -3.91 8.19 -24.12
CA VAL A 232 -2.70 7.96 -24.91
C VAL A 232 -1.64 8.99 -24.52
N ILE A 233 -0.47 8.52 -24.08
CA ILE A 233 0.64 9.39 -23.65
C ILE A 233 1.93 9.03 -24.38
N SER A 234 2.87 9.97 -24.44
CA SER A 234 4.23 9.66 -24.88
C SER A 234 4.98 8.88 -23.81
N LYS A 235 5.87 7.96 -24.23
CA LYS A 235 6.77 7.21 -23.35
C LYS A 235 7.59 8.10 -22.42
N LEU A 236 7.89 9.34 -22.82
CA LEU A 236 8.66 10.29 -22.02
C LEU A 236 7.88 10.78 -20.78
N LYS A 237 6.55 10.81 -20.86
CA LYS A 237 5.67 11.25 -19.75
C LYS A 237 5.33 10.13 -18.78
N LEU A 238 5.54 8.86 -19.15
CA LEU A 238 5.13 7.72 -18.35
C LEU A 238 5.72 7.74 -16.92
N PRO A 239 7.03 7.98 -16.72
CA PRO A 239 7.59 8.04 -15.35
C PRO A 239 6.97 9.14 -14.50
N GLU A 240 6.70 10.31 -15.10
CA GLU A 240 6.06 11.44 -14.41
C GLU A 240 4.62 11.11 -13.99
N VAL A 241 3.86 10.46 -14.88
CA VAL A 241 2.49 10.01 -14.60
C VAL A 241 2.46 9.01 -13.44
N ILE A 242 3.32 7.97 -13.48
CA ILE A 242 3.36 6.96 -12.41
C ILE A 242 3.78 7.60 -11.08
N GLN A 243 4.82 8.45 -11.11
CA GLN A 243 5.28 9.16 -9.92
C GLN A 243 4.17 10.05 -9.34
N ALA A 244 3.41 10.76 -10.19
CA ALA A 244 2.30 11.60 -9.76
C ALA A 244 1.18 10.77 -9.10
N VAL A 245 0.82 9.62 -9.68
CA VAL A 245 -0.18 8.72 -9.10
C VAL A 245 0.26 8.25 -7.71
N ILE A 246 1.48 7.71 -7.58
CA ILE A 246 2.01 7.21 -6.29
C ILE A 246 2.10 8.34 -5.27
N SER A 247 2.69 9.49 -5.65
CA SER A 247 2.92 10.61 -4.72
C SER A 247 1.62 11.27 -4.26
N SER A 248 0.55 11.22 -5.07
CA SER A 248 -0.78 11.73 -4.70
C SER A 248 -1.52 10.87 -3.67
N LEU A 249 -1.00 9.66 -3.37
CA LEU A 249 -1.61 8.69 -2.46
C LEU A 249 -0.70 8.33 -1.28
N ALA A 250 0.61 8.53 -1.41
CA ALA A 250 1.58 8.26 -0.36
C ALA A 250 1.60 9.37 0.70
N SER A 251 1.74 8.96 1.96
CA SER A 251 2.13 9.86 3.04
C SER A 251 3.66 10.08 3.02
N PRO A 252 4.19 11.05 3.80
CA PRO A 252 5.63 11.28 3.88
C PRO A 252 6.42 10.03 4.30
N ASP A 253 7.67 9.97 3.83
CA ASP A 253 8.58 8.87 4.12
C ASP A 253 8.98 8.87 5.62
N SER A 254 9.08 7.70 6.25
CA SER A 254 9.30 7.58 7.70
C SER A 254 9.94 6.25 8.08
N GLU A 255 10.99 6.30 8.90
CA GLU A 255 11.68 5.10 9.38
C GLU A 255 10.90 4.33 10.44
N VAL A 256 9.88 4.95 11.04
CA VAL A 256 9.17 4.44 12.23
C VAL A 256 7.68 4.18 12.01
N GLN A 257 7.12 4.62 10.89
CA GLN A 257 5.70 4.49 10.58
C GLN A 257 5.50 3.99 9.15
N ALA A 258 4.61 3.02 8.99
CA ALA A 258 4.20 2.54 7.68
C ALA A 258 3.46 3.65 6.92
N ASN A 259 3.71 3.72 5.62
CA ASN A 259 3.02 4.66 4.74
C ASN A 259 1.50 4.42 4.77
N ASP A 260 0.73 5.44 4.42
CA ASP A 260 -0.72 5.28 4.22
C ASP A 260 -1.02 4.53 2.93
N LEU A 261 -0.07 4.56 1.98
CA LEU A 261 -0.12 3.77 0.76
C LEU A 261 0.35 2.33 0.97
N VAL A 262 -0.46 1.40 0.48
CA VAL A 262 -0.12 -0.01 0.25
C VAL A 262 -0.11 -0.23 -1.25
N LEU A 263 1.04 -0.61 -1.80
CA LEU A 263 1.16 -0.95 -3.21
C LEU A 263 0.75 -2.41 -3.41
N VAL A 264 -0.14 -2.65 -4.36
CA VAL A 264 -0.72 -3.96 -4.66
C VAL A 264 -0.39 -4.32 -6.11
N ALA A 265 -0.04 -5.58 -6.36
CA ALA A 265 -0.05 -6.12 -7.72
C ALA A 265 -0.25 -7.65 -7.68
N HIS A 266 -0.18 -8.30 -8.84
CA HIS A 266 -0.27 -9.75 -8.97
C HIS A 266 0.97 -10.29 -9.67
N GLY A 267 1.99 -10.68 -8.91
CA GLY A 267 3.32 -11.03 -9.44
C GLY A 267 4.24 -9.81 -9.57
N ILE A 268 4.39 -9.02 -8.51
CA ILE A 268 4.95 -7.66 -8.54
C ILE A 268 6.48 -7.59 -8.77
N SER A 269 7.20 -8.69 -8.61
CA SER A 269 8.67 -8.68 -8.55
C SER A 269 9.32 -8.06 -9.78
N GLY A 270 8.79 -8.35 -10.98
CA GLY A 270 9.28 -7.76 -12.23
C GLY A 270 8.96 -6.27 -12.34
N ASP A 271 7.79 -5.84 -11.88
CA ASP A 271 7.36 -4.44 -11.98
C ASP A 271 8.16 -3.52 -11.06
N LEU A 272 8.52 -3.97 -9.85
CA LEU A 272 9.33 -3.16 -8.92
C LEU A 272 10.70 -2.82 -9.50
N GLN A 273 11.38 -3.79 -10.11
CA GLN A 273 12.67 -3.56 -10.76
C GLN A 273 12.53 -2.53 -11.89
N ARG A 274 11.45 -2.63 -12.69
CA ARG A 274 11.22 -1.74 -13.82
C ARG A 274 10.83 -0.32 -13.37
N LEU A 275 10.11 -0.18 -12.26
CA LEU A 275 9.85 1.12 -11.63
C LEU A 275 11.16 1.81 -11.21
N GLU A 276 12.10 1.06 -10.63
CA GLU A 276 13.42 1.56 -10.26
C GLU A 276 14.24 1.98 -11.50
N GLU A 277 14.23 1.19 -12.57
CA GLU A 277 14.88 1.52 -13.85
C GLU A 277 14.29 2.80 -14.49
N MET A 278 12.99 3.04 -14.34
CA MET A 278 12.30 4.27 -14.75
C MET A 278 12.57 5.46 -13.80
N LYS A 279 13.39 5.27 -12.75
CA LYS A 279 13.71 6.27 -11.71
C LYS A 279 12.49 6.75 -10.91
N ILE A 280 11.45 5.90 -10.81
CA ILE A 280 10.28 6.18 -10.00
C ILE A 280 10.64 5.86 -8.55
N LYS A 281 10.41 6.83 -7.67
CA LYS A 281 10.74 6.74 -6.25
C LYS A 281 9.50 6.28 -5.48
N ILE A 282 9.57 5.06 -4.95
CA ILE A 282 8.63 4.56 -3.95
C ILE A 282 9.21 4.85 -2.56
N PRO A 283 8.47 5.53 -1.65
CA PRO A 283 8.92 5.74 -0.28
C PRO A 283 9.29 4.43 0.42
N HIS A 284 10.34 4.43 1.24
CA HIS A 284 10.87 3.19 1.81
C HIS A 284 9.90 2.55 2.82
N ASN A 285 8.96 3.32 3.36
CA ASN A 285 7.96 2.85 4.31
C ASN A 285 6.66 2.33 3.67
N VAL A 286 6.55 2.29 2.34
CA VAL A 286 5.41 1.68 1.63
C VAL A 286 5.40 0.17 1.84
N LEU A 287 4.22 -0.36 2.15
CA LEU A 287 3.97 -1.79 2.21
C LEU A 287 3.68 -2.32 0.80
N ILE A 288 4.29 -3.44 0.43
CA ILE A 288 4.14 -4.05 -0.89
C ILE A 288 3.43 -5.40 -0.72
N LEU A 289 2.22 -5.49 -1.24
CA LEU A 289 1.35 -6.66 -1.15
C LEU A 289 1.23 -7.30 -2.54
N ASP A 290 1.73 -8.52 -2.66
CA ASP A 290 1.54 -9.32 -3.87
C ASP A 290 0.36 -10.28 -3.67
N THR A 291 -0.72 -10.06 -4.41
CA THR A 291 -1.96 -10.85 -4.30
C THR A 291 -1.73 -12.31 -4.67
N SER A 292 -0.79 -12.61 -5.56
CA SER A 292 -0.45 -14.00 -5.94
C SER A 292 0.25 -14.75 -4.79
N VAL A 293 1.10 -14.04 -4.04
CA VAL A 293 1.81 -14.57 -2.87
C VAL A 293 0.84 -14.76 -1.71
N HIS A 294 0.00 -13.76 -1.45
CA HIS A 294 -1.00 -13.83 -0.40
C HIS A 294 -2.00 -14.97 -0.64
N GLU A 295 -2.51 -15.10 -1.85
CA GLU A 295 -3.42 -16.20 -2.22
C GLU A 295 -2.77 -17.58 -2.04
N ARG A 296 -1.51 -17.72 -2.47
CA ARG A 296 -0.75 -18.95 -2.27
C ARG A 296 -0.56 -19.27 -0.78
N ALA A 297 -0.31 -18.25 0.04
CA ALA A 297 -0.20 -18.41 1.50
C ALA A 297 -1.52 -18.88 2.12
N LEU A 298 -2.65 -18.27 1.73
CA LEU A 298 -3.98 -18.68 2.17
C LEU A 298 -4.30 -20.14 1.80
N TYR A 299 -3.93 -20.56 0.59
CA TYR A 299 -4.09 -21.95 0.15
C TYR A 299 -3.20 -22.92 0.94
N ALA A 300 -1.93 -22.58 1.13
CA ALA A 300 -0.99 -23.39 1.88
C ALA A 300 -1.40 -23.55 3.36
N SER A 301 -2.04 -22.55 3.95
CA SER A 301 -2.57 -22.62 5.32
C SER A 301 -3.97 -23.24 5.42
N GLY A 302 -4.55 -23.72 4.32
CA GLY A 302 -5.90 -24.30 4.30
C GLY A 302 -7.04 -23.29 4.51
N GLN A 303 -6.76 -21.98 4.42
CA GLN A 303 -7.78 -20.92 4.48
C GLN A 303 -8.53 -20.77 3.16
N ARG A 304 -8.02 -21.38 2.09
CA ARG A 304 -8.71 -21.58 0.83
C ARG A 304 -9.03 -23.06 0.71
N GLU A 305 -10.28 -23.38 0.36
CA GLU A 305 -10.74 -24.76 0.18
C GLU A 305 -9.93 -25.48 -0.92
N THR A 306 -9.91 -26.81 -0.88
CA THR A 306 -9.34 -27.63 -1.96
C THR A 306 -9.96 -27.22 -3.27
N MET A 307 -9.13 -26.78 -4.21
CA MET A 307 -9.58 -26.24 -5.47
C MET A 307 -8.96 -27.01 -6.63
N ILE A 308 -9.71 -27.06 -7.72
CA ILE A 308 -9.22 -27.55 -8.99
C ILE A 308 -8.45 -26.40 -9.65
N ASP A 309 -7.23 -26.65 -10.12
CA ASP A 309 -6.47 -25.70 -10.93
C ASP A 309 -7.24 -25.46 -12.24
N PRO A 310 -7.74 -24.23 -12.49
CA PRO A 310 -8.55 -23.93 -13.67
C PRO A 310 -7.82 -24.19 -15.00
N ARG A 311 -6.47 -24.19 -14.98
CA ARG A 311 -5.65 -24.46 -16.16
C ARG A 311 -5.57 -25.95 -16.49
N THR A 312 -5.42 -26.79 -15.47
CA THR A 312 -5.15 -28.23 -15.67
C THR A 312 -6.36 -29.12 -15.41
N ASN A 313 -7.42 -28.56 -14.82
CA ASN A 313 -8.60 -29.26 -14.35
C ASN A 313 -8.30 -30.43 -13.40
N LYS A 314 -7.17 -30.33 -12.67
CA LYS A 314 -6.72 -31.29 -11.64
C LYS A 314 -6.69 -30.59 -10.29
N GLU A 315 -6.63 -31.36 -9.21
CA GLU A 315 -6.42 -30.79 -7.88
C GLU A 315 -5.17 -29.90 -7.86
N ARG A 316 -5.33 -28.71 -7.30
CA ARG A 316 -4.26 -27.73 -7.25
C ARG A 316 -3.18 -28.19 -6.27
N VAL A 317 -1.95 -28.26 -6.76
CA VAL A 317 -0.79 -28.63 -5.94
C VAL A 317 -0.48 -27.55 -4.90
N SER A 318 -0.15 -27.95 -3.67
CA SER A 318 0.29 -27.03 -2.62
C SER A 318 1.51 -26.22 -3.05
N GLY A 319 1.53 -24.92 -2.74
CA GLY A 319 2.60 -24.00 -3.15
C GLY A 319 2.54 -23.54 -4.62
N SER A 320 1.59 -24.01 -5.43
CA SER A 320 1.36 -23.44 -6.77
C SER A 320 0.82 -22.01 -6.69
N THR A 321 1.00 -21.22 -7.74
CA THR A 321 0.50 -19.85 -7.85
C THR A 321 -0.50 -19.78 -9.00
N LEU A 322 -1.65 -19.14 -8.78
CA LEU A 322 -2.61 -18.88 -9.86
C LEU A 322 -2.20 -17.62 -10.62
N SER A 323 -2.47 -17.58 -11.93
CA SER A 323 -2.53 -16.32 -12.65
C SER A 323 -3.73 -15.50 -12.17
N LEU A 324 -3.74 -14.19 -12.45
CA LEU A 324 -4.86 -13.32 -12.09
C LEU A 324 -6.18 -13.87 -12.63
N GLU A 325 -6.19 -14.30 -13.90
CA GLU A 325 -7.37 -14.93 -14.52
C GLU A 325 -7.87 -16.15 -13.74
N ASN A 326 -6.97 -17.06 -13.38
CA ASN A 326 -7.34 -18.29 -12.69
C ASN A 326 -7.75 -18.02 -11.25
N LEU A 327 -7.15 -17.03 -10.58
CA LEU A 327 -7.59 -16.55 -9.28
C LEU A 327 -9.03 -16.03 -9.36
N LEU A 328 -9.31 -15.15 -10.31
CA LEU A 328 -10.66 -14.63 -10.48
C LEU A 328 -11.68 -15.75 -10.75
N ARG A 329 -11.35 -16.69 -11.66
CA ARG A 329 -12.18 -17.88 -11.95
C ARG A 329 -12.43 -18.73 -10.70
N SER A 330 -11.46 -18.84 -9.80
CA SER A 330 -11.58 -19.65 -8.58
C SER A 330 -12.67 -19.17 -7.61
N PHE A 331 -13.04 -17.88 -7.65
CA PHE A 331 -14.12 -17.36 -6.79
C PHE A 331 -15.50 -17.94 -7.13
N ASN A 332 -15.70 -18.41 -8.36
CA ASN A 332 -16.96 -19.01 -8.80
C ASN A 332 -17.14 -20.48 -8.38
N TRP A 333 -16.08 -21.16 -7.97
CA TRP A 333 -16.13 -22.60 -7.69
C TRP A 333 -16.54 -22.95 -6.26
N SER A 334 -16.31 -22.04 -5.30
CA SER A 334 -16.46 -22.34 -3.86
C SER A 334 -17.92 -22.53 -3.43
N ASP A 335 -18.90 -22.00 -4.18
CA ASP A 335 -20.32 -22.12 -3.83
C ASP A 335 -20.98 -23.41 -4.32
N SER A 336 -20.46 -24.05 -5.37
CA SER A 336 -21.11 -25.24 -5.98
C SER A 336 -21.00 -26.54 -5.19
N ASN A 337 -20.10 -26.62 -4.19
CA ASN A 337 -19.85 -27.84 -3.41
C ASN A 337 -20.46 -27.84 -1.99
N LYS A 338 -21.12 -26.74 -1.57
CA LYS A 338 -21.84 -26.69 -0.30
C LYS A 338 -23.30 -27.07 -0.56
N GLY A 339 -23.63 -28.35 -0.35
CA GLY A 339 -24.93 -28.99 -0.63
C GLY A 339 -26.16 -28.48 0.15
N ASN A 340 -26.25 -27.17 0.42
CA ASN A 340 -27.44 -26.54 1.00
C ASN A 340 -28.23 -25.81 -0.10
N ALA A 341 -29.24 -26.49 -0.62
CA ALA A 341 -30.11 -26.06 -1.73
C ALA A 341 -31.01 -24.83 -1.44
N ASN A 342 -30.81 -24.08 -0.34
CA ASN A 342 -31.73 -23.02 0.09
C ASN A 342 -31.10 -21.63 0.32
N VAL A 343 -29.80 -21.44 0.05
CA VAL A 343 -29.21 -20.10 -0.09
C VAL A 343 -28.58 -20.07 -1.47
N GLY A 344 -29.21 -19.33 -2.39
CA GLY A 344 -28.79 -19.31 -3.80
C GLY A 344 -27.30 -18.97 -3.93
N PRO A 345 -26.56 -19.65 -4.82
CA PRO A 345 -25.14 -19.37 -5.03
C PRO A 345 -24.99 -17.90 -5.40
N VAL A 346 -24.10 -17.17 -4.73
CA VAL A 346 -23.68 -15.87 -5.23
C VAL A 346 -22.72 -16.18 -6.36
N GLN A 347 -23.28 -16.57 -7.51
CA GLN A 347 -22.57 -16.51 -8.78
C GLN A 347 -22.11 -15.06 -8.90
N THR A 348 -20.83 -14.81 -8.68
CA THR A 348 -20.22 -13.53 -9.02
C THR A 348 -19.73 -13.70 -10.45
N PRO A 349 -20.59 -13.48 -11.48
CA PRO A 349 -20.15 -13.61 -12.87
C PRO A 349 -18.88 -12.79 -12.99
N LEU A 350 -17.81 -13.40 -13.51
CA LEU A 350 -16.60 -12.66 -13.77
C LEU A 350 -16.99 -11.42 -14.57
N PRO A 351 -16.46 -10.24 -14.22
CA PRO A 351 -16.71 -9.07 -15.03
C PRO A 351 -16.25 -9.41 -16.44
N ASN A 352 -17.17 -9.29 -17.41
CA ASN A 352 -16.92 -9.50 -18.83
C ASN A 352 -15.96 -8.40 -19.36
N CYS A 353 -14.73 -8.43 -18.89
CA CYS A 353 -13.62 -7.56 -19.28
C CYS A 353 -12.50 -8.43 -19.84
N VAL A 354 -11.69 -7.84 -20.70
CA VAL A 354 -10.58 -8.54 -21.34
C VAL A 354 -9.32 -8.32 -20.52
N LEU A 355 -8.72 -9.42 -20.07
CA LEU A 355 -7.43 -9.44 -19.36
C LEU A 355 -6.29 -9.21 -20.37
N HIS A 356 -5.10 -8.88 -19.88
CA HIS A 356 -4.00 -8.32 -20.68
C HIS A 356 -4.29 -6.92 -21.22
N ASN A 357 -5.11 -6.19 -20.47
CA ASN A 357 -5.22 -4.75 -20.54
C ASN A 357 -4.85 -4.24 -19.16
N ALA A 358 -3.77 -3.47 -19.05
CA ALA A 358 -3.20 -3.13 -17.74
C ALA A 358 -4.21 -2.43 -16.82
N GLY A 359 -5.12 -1.63 -17.39
CA GLY A 359 -6.18 -0.95 -16.64
C GLY A 359 -7.22 -1.90 -16.06
N ASN A 360 -7.62 -2.92 -16.83
CA ASN A 360 -8.51 -3.98 -16.36
C ASN A 360 -7.79 -4.82 -15.30
N ASP A 361 -6.54 -5.22 -15.54
CA ASP A 361 -5.80 -6.12 -14.66
C ASP A 361 -5.47 -5.48 -13.31
N ALA A 362 -5.11 -4.18 -13.28
CA ALA A 362 -4.95 -3.46 -12.02
C ALA A 362 -6.26 -3.39 -11.22
N LEU A 363 -7.39 -3.09 -11.87
CA LEU A 363 -8.70 -3.07 -11.21
C LEU A 363 -9.10 -4.45 -10.68
N MET A 364 -8.91 -5.47 -11.49
CA MET A 364 -9.26 -6.83 -11.15
C MET A 364 -8.33 -7.41 -10.08
N THR A 365 -7.08 -6.98 -10.01
CA THR A 365 -6.15 -7.29 -8.92
C THR A 365 -6.64 -6.72 -7.59
N LEU A 366 -7.06 -5.45 -7.57
CA LEU A 366 -7.59 -4.84 -6.35
C LEU A 366 -8.93 -5.46 -5.93
N PHE A 367 -9.77 -5.82 -6.89
CA PHE A 367 -11.00 -6.58 -6.64
C PHE A 367 -10.70 -7.98 -6.08
N ALA A 368 -9.73 -8.70 -6.64
CA ALA A 368 -9.33 -10.01 -6.16
C ALA A 368 -8.81 -9.95 -4.72
N LEU A 369 -8.02 -8.92 -4.38
CA LEU A 369 -7.60 -8.69 -2.99
C LEU A 369 -8.81 -8.48 -2.08
N GLN A 370 -9.76 -7.61 -2.46
CA GLN A 370 -10.98 -7.40 -1.67
C GLN A 370 -11.78 -8.71 -1.50
N MET A 371 -11.92 -9.52 -2.55
CA MET A 371 -12.61 -10.82 -2.47
C MET A 371 -11.89 -11.83 -1.57
N LEU A 372 -10.56 -11.80 -1.49
CA LEU A 372 -9.79 -12.67 -0.59
C LEU A 372 -9.96 -12.27 0.88
N LEU A 373 -10.15 -10.98 1.17
CA LEU A 373 -10.21 -10.44 2.54
C LEU A 373 -11.64 -10.27 3.07
N GLU A 374 -12.57 -9.95 2.18
CA GLU A 374 -13.96 -9.64 2.51
C GLU A 374 -14.90 -10.11 1.38
N PRO A 375 -15.08 -11.43 1.18
CA PRO A 375 -15.93 -11.95 0.12
C PRO A 375 -17.41 -11.57 0.30
N THR A 376 -17.87 -11.48 1.55
CA THR A 376 -19.27 -11.16 1.87
C THR A 376 -19.58 -9.68 1.58
N GLY A 377 -20.54 -9.44 0.69
CA GLY A 377 -21.00 -8.07 0.35
C GLY A 377 -20.15 -7.34 -0.70
N THR A 378 -19.02 -7.92 -1.10
CA THR A 378 -18.21 -7.37 -2.20
C THR A 378 -18.95 -7.53 -3.53
N GLN A 379 -19.16 -6.41 -4.21
CA GLN A 379 -19.87 -6.37 -5.48
C GLN A 379 -18.90 -6.53 -6.65
N VAL A 380 -19.27 -7.32 -7.64
CA VAL A 380 -18.51 -7.46 -8.88
C VAL A 380 -18.46 -6.10 -9.62
N PRO A 381 -17.27 -5.65 -10.09
CA PRO A 381 -17.20 -4.45 -10.91
C PRO A 381 -17.99 -4.64 -12.20
N VAL A 382 -18.71 -3.60 -12.62
CA VAL A 382 -19.54 -3.64 -13.82
C VAL A 382 -18.83 -2.87 -14.93
N PRO A 383 -18.50 -3.51 -16.07
CA PRO A 383 -17.97 -2.81 -17.23
C PRO A 383 -18.87 -1.65 -17.63
N LYS A 384 -18.29 -0.48 -17.93
CA LYS A 384 -19.04 0.60 -18.56
C LYS A 384 -19.46 0.10 -19.93
N LYS A 385 -20.76 0.16 -20.25
CA LYS A 385 -21.22 -0.04 -21.62
C LYS A 385 -20.52 1.01 -22.47
N SER A 386 -19.52 0.60 -23.24
CA SER A 386 -18.85 1.48 -24.19
C SER A 386 -19.95 2.09 -25.04
N ARG A 387 -20.16 3.40 -24.85
CA ARG A 387 -21.00 4.18 -25.74
C ARG A 387 -20.13 4.32 -26.98
N ASN A 388 -20.15 3.27 -27.80
CA ASN A 388 -19.51 3.21 -29.09
C ASN A 388 -20.04 4.43 -29.85
N THR A 389 -19.31 5.52 -29.73
CA THR A 389 -19.51 6.73 -30.51
C THR A 389 -18.91 6.37 -31.86
N ARG A 390 -19.58 5.45 -32.57
CA ARG A 390 -19.64 5.53 -34.01
C ARG A 390 -20.19 6.93 -34.25
N MET A 391 -19.30 7.89 -34.44
CA MET A 391 -19.54 9.02 -35.32
C MET A 391 -19.80 8.40 -36.70
N GLY A 392 -21.02 7.88 -36.86
CA GLY A 392 -21.61 7.72 -38.17
C GLY A 392 -21.57 9.09 -38.79
N LEU A 393 -20.97 9.16 -39.97
CA LEU A 393 -20.99 10.27 -40.90
C LEU A 393 -22.41 10.84 -41.03
N ALA A 394 -22.78 11.77 -40.16
CA ALA A 394 -23.82 12.73 -40.42
C ALA A 394 -23.12 13.90 -41.13
N LEU A 395 -23.14 13.84 -42.47
CA LEU A 395 -22.84 14.98 -43.32
C LEU A 395 -23.66 16.18 -42.82
N PRO A 396 -23.06 17.35 -42.53
CA PRO A 396 -23.85 18.53 -42.23
C PRO A 396 -24.58 18.97 -43.52
N PRO A 397 -25.89 19.28 -43.48
CA PRO A 397 -26.50 20.04 -44.55
C PRO A 397 -25.91 21.45 -44.53
N SER A 398 -25.33 21.85 -45.66
CA SER A 398 -24.77 23.17 -45.90
C SER A 398 -25.73 24.29 -45.51
N PRO A 399 -25.29 25.31 -44.73
CA PRO A 399 -26.05 26.53 -44.60
C PRO A 399 -25.72 27.46 -45.77
N MET A 400 -26.73 27.81 -46.57
CA MET A 400 -26.63 28.91 -47.52
C MET A 400 -26.58 30.25 -46.78
N THR A 401 -25.51 31.00 -46.99
CA THR A 401 -25.41 32.43 -46.67
C THR A 401 -26.03 33.29 -47.77
N PRO A 402 -26.70 34.40 -47.42
CA PRO A 402 -26.64 35.62 -48.23
C PRO A 402 -25.91 36.76 -47.48
N PRO A 403 -25.39 37.77 -48.22
CA PRO A 403 -24.40 38.73 -47.72
C PRO A 403 -24.98 40.07 -47.24
N MET A 404 -24.09 40.89 -46.64
CA MET A 404 -24.11 42.37 -46.45
C MET A 404 -24.52 42.90 -45.06
N PRO A 405 -24.16 44.15 -44.67
CA PRO A 405 -22.92 44.91 -44.92
C PRO A 405 -22.33 45.58 -43.63
N LEU A 406 -21.17 46.21 -43.83
CA LEU A 406 -20.33 46.99 -42.90
C LEU A 406 -21.01 48.14 -42.15
N THR A 407 -20.68 48.31 -40.87
CA THR A 407 -20.47 49.63 -40.21
C THR A 407 -19.41 49.53 -39.10
N PRO A 408 -18.57 50.56 -38.89
CA PRO A 408 -17.64 50.66 -37.77
C PRO A 408 -18.22 51.53 -36.64
N GLU A 409 -17.85 51.28 -35.38
CA GLU A 409 -17.62 52.30 -34.32
C GLU A 409 -17.31 51.60 -32.97
N VAL A 410 -16.10 51.80 -32.44
CA VAL A 410 -15.74 52.68 -31.29
C VAL A 410 -15.80 51.97 -29.93
N MET A 411 -14.61 51.83 -29.33
CA MET A 411 -14.42 51.49 -27.92
C MET A 411 -14.85 52.64 -27.00
N PRO A 412 -15.06 52.38 -25.70
CA PRO A 412 -14.02 52.89 -24.79
C PRO A 412 -13.63 51.95 -23.66
N VAL A 413 -12.35 52.11 -23.35
CA VAL A 413 -11.62 51.74 -22.14
C VAL A 413 -12.24 52.42 -20.92
N PHE A 414 -12.40 51.69 -19.81
CA PHE A 414 -12.33 52.30 -18.48
C PHE A 414 -11.32 51.58 -17.59
N PHE A 415 -10.48 52.43 -17.02
CA PHE A 415 -9.36 52.22 -16.11
C PHE A 415 -9.84 52.19 -14.64
N ARG A 416 -8.91 51.79 -13.74
CA ARG A 416 -8.87 51.96 -12.27
C ARG A 416 -9.74 51.02 -11.44
N GLY A 417 -9.29 50.53 -10.29
CA GLY A 417 -8.10 50.76 -9.46
C GLY A 417 -8.27 49.89 -8.20
N ALA A 418 -7.22 49.23 -7.70
CA ALA A 418 -6.34 49.72 -6.63
C ALA A 418 -6.96 49.72 -5.22
N GLY A 419 -6.27 49.01 -4.31
CA GLY A 419 -6.38 49.14 -2.85
C GLY A 419 -7.35 48.15 -2.20
N GLY A 420 -7.05 47.48 -1.09
CA GLY A 420 -5.92 47.60 -0.19
C GLY A 420 -6.13 46.61 0.98
N LEU A 421 -5.04 46.38 1.71
CA LEU A 421 -4.92 45.62 2.96
C LEU A 421 -6.07 45.87 3.96
N GLN A 422 -6.43 44.81 4.70
CA GLN A 422 -6.37 44.69 6.17
C GLN A 422 -7.00 43.34 6.58
N LEU A 423 -6.24 42.34 7.04
CA LEU A 423 -5.92 42.10 8.46
C LEU A 423 -7.09 42.41 9.41
N LEU A 424 -7.88 41.40 9.77
CA LEU A 424 -8.27 41.23 11.17
C LEU A 424 -8.61 39.78 11.52
N ARG A 425 -7.91 39.32 12.54
CA ARG A 425 -8.04 38.07 13.29
C ARG A 425 -9.25 38.19 14.22
N LYS A 426 -10.15 37.21 14.25
CA LYS A 426 -10.94 36.77 15.43
C LYS A 426 -11.86 35.59 15.08
N SER A 427 -11.56 34.43 15.64
CA SER A 427 -12.55 33.43 16.08
C SER A 427 -13.22 33.96 17.36
N PRO A 428 -14.44 33.52 17.80
CA PRO A 428 -14.81 32.11 17.94
C PRO A 428 -16.31 31.76 17.74
N THR A 429 -16.63 30.49 18.05
CA THR A 429 -17.92 29.86 18.41
C THR A 429 -18.94 29.47 17.32
N LEU A 430 -19.02 28.14 17.15
CA LEU A 430 -20.19 27.28 16.99
C LEU A 430 -21.56 27.93 16.70
N SER A 431 -22.10 27.59 15.53
CA SER A 431 -23.55 27.46 15.32
C SER A 431 -23.84 26.40 14.24
N VAL A 432 -25.04 25.86 14.33
CA VAL A 432 -25.53 24.58 13.83
C VAL A 432 -26.46 24.80 12.63
N MET A 433 -26.45 23.84 11.67
CA MET A 433 -27.37 23.60 10.51
C MET A 433 -27.19 24.44 9.22
N PRO A 434 -27.72 24.03 8.04
CA PRO A 434 -28.15 22.72 7.52
C PRO A 434 -27.65 22.41 6.06
N ASN A 435 -28.01 21.22 5.54
CA ASN A 435 -28.20 20.87 4.12
C ASN A 435 -26.96 20.80 3.19
N SER A 436 -26.41 19.60 2.99
CA SER A 436 -25.48 19.30 1.90
C SER A 436 -26.18 18.65 0.70
N ARG A 437 -26.11 19.37 -0.42
CA ARG A 437 -26.37 18.93 -1.81
C ARG A 437 -25.56 17.67 -2.19
N PRO A 438 -25.95 16.94 -3.25
CA PRO A 438 -25.26 15.73 -3.67
C PRO A 438 -23.87 16.06 -4.22
N THR A 439 -22.86 15.37 -3.69
CA THR A 439 -21.46 15.48 -4.07
C THR A 439 -21.25 14.85 -5.45
N SER A 440 -20.91 15.67 -6.44
CA SER A 440 -20.30 15.21 -7.68
C SER A 440 -18.95 14.58 -7.35
N ALA A 441 -18.68 13.40 -7.92
CA ALA A 441 -17.37 12.76 -7.83
C ALA A 441 -16.27 13.73 -8.26
N TYR A 442 -15.37 14.06 -7.36
CA TYR A 442 -14.18 14.87 -7.63
C TYR A 442 -13.21 14.01 -8.46
N ASP A 443 -13.06 14.35 -9.75
CA ASP A 443 -12.15 13.65 -10.67
C ASP A 443 -10.80 14.38 -10.71
N LEU A 444 -9.72 13.63 -10.52
CA LEU A 444 -8.35 14.14 -10.62
C LEU A 444 -7.89 14.21 -12.08
N SER A 445 -8.65 13.70 -13.06
CA SER A 445 -8.46 14.06 -14.47
C SER A 445 -8.56 15.57 -14.64
N ASP A 446 -9.51 16.24 -13.98
CA ASP A 446 -9.69 17.70 -14.06
C ASP A 446 -8.51 18.46 -13.45
N GLU A 447 -7.84 17.89 -12.45
CA GLU A 447 -6.66 18.48 -11.83
C GLU A 447 -5.40 18.23 -12.66
N LEU A 448 -5.27 17.04 -13.27
CA LEU A 448 -4.18 16.71 -14.19
C LEU A 448 -4.32 17.44 -15.55
N GLU A 449 -5.54 17.73 -15.99
CA GLU A 449 -5.82 18.60 -17.15
C GLU A 449 -5.36 20.03 -16.89
N ARG A 450 -5.48 20.53 -15.65
CA ARG A 450 -4.95 21.84 -15.24
C ARG A 450 -3.42 21.91 -15.20
N VAL A 451 -2.72 20.76 -15.23
CA VAL A 451 -1.25 20.68 -15.38
C VAL A 451 -0.80 20.84 -16.85
N GLY A 452 -1.72 21.15 -17.78
CA GLY A 452 -1.37 21.43 -19.18
C GLY A 452 -1.19 20.17 -20.02
N LEU A 453 -1.99 19.13 -19.77
CA LEU A 453 -2.08 17.97 -20.64
C LEU A 453 -2.89 18.34 -21.90
N CYS A 454 -2.20 18.36 -23.04
CA CYS A 454 -2.82 18.54 -24.34
C CYS A 454 -3.68 17.31 -24.66
N THR A 455 -5.00 17.47 -24.71
CA THR A 455 -5.93 16.46 -25.23
C THR A 455 -5.75 16.40 -26.76
N VAL A 456 -5.34 15.24 -27.29
CA VAL A 456 -5.33 14.99 -28.73
C VAL A 456 -6.56 14.18 -29.07
N THR A 457 -7.57 14.84 -29.63
CA THR A 457 -8.68 14.17 -30.31
C THR A 457 -8.32 14.00 -31.79
N ARG A 458 -8.38 12.76 -32.27
CA ARG A 458 -8.07 12.41 -33.66
C ARG A 458 -9.20 12.88 -34.57
N THR A 459 -8.91 13.77 -35.52
CA THR A 459 -9.77 14.02 -36.69
C THR A 459 -9.38 13.08 -37.84
N ASN A 460 -10.35 12.79 -38.72
CA ASN A 460 -10.27 11.74 -39.75
C ASN A 460 -9.28 12.01 -40.91
N SER A 461 -8.45 13.05 -40.87
CA SER A 461 -7.53 13.39 -41.97
C SER A 461 -6.07 13.03 -41.76
N GLY A 462 -5.68 12.42 -40.63
CA GLY A 462 -4.30 11.92 -40.45
C GLY A 462 -3.22 13.00 -40.32
N GLU A 463 -3.58 14.28 -40.15
CA GLU A 463 -2.62 15.35 -39.87
C GLU A 463 -2.72 15.82 -38.41
N LEU A 464 -1.57 15.84 -37.74
CA LEU A 464 -1.38 16.46 -36.42
C LEU A 464 -1.22 17.97 -36.62
N VAL A 465 -2.24 18.76 -36.27
CA VAL A 465 -2.13 20.22 -36.22
C VAL A 465 -1.87 20.66 -34.79
N ALA A 466 -0.64 21.09 -34.50
CA ALA A 466 -0.29 21.75 -33.25
C ALA A 466 -0.52 23.27 -33.39
N ASN A 467 -1.52 23.82 -32.71
CA ASN A 467 -1.70 25.27 -32.61
C ASN A 467 -0.85 25.81 -31.45
N GLY A 468 0.35 26.31 -31.75
CA GLY A 468 1.21 27.00 -30.80
C GLY A 468 1.86 28.24 -31.42
N ARG A 469 1.37 29.43 -31.03
CA ARG A 469 2.03 30.71 -31.31
C ARG A 469 3.42 30.72 -30.65
N SER A 470 4.45 30.80 -31.48
CA SER A 470 5.83 31.05 -31.06
C SER A 470 5.98 32.51 -30.62
N ILE A 471 6.33 32.74 -29.35
CA ILE A 471 6.92 33.99 -28.87
C ILE A 471 8.29 33.60 -28.30
N LEU A 472 9.35 33.79 -29.08
CA LEU A 472 10.73 33.70 -28.63
C LEU A 472 11.20 35.08 -28.13
N PRO A 473 11.82 35.19 -26.94
CA PRO A 473 12.69 36.31 -26.66
C PRO A 473 14.12 36.00 -27.11
N ARG A 474 14.72 36.92 -27.89
CA ARG A 474 16.14 36.98 -28.18
C ARG A 474 16.95 37.08 -26.87
N ARG A 475 18.00 36.27 -26.73
CA ARG A 475 19.10 36.53 -25.79
C ARG A 475 20.22 37.32 -26.50
N PRO A 476 20.95 38.19 -25.78
CA PRO A 476 22.09 38.91 -26.32
C PRO A 476 23.37 38.07 -26.24
N ASN A 477 24.32 38.42 -27.09
CA ASN A 477 25.63 37.80 -27.26
C ASN A 477 26.51 37.92 -26.01
N SER A 478 27.20 36.82 -25.70
CA SER A 478 28.58 36.75 -25.22
C SER A 478 29.12 35.36 -25.49
#